data_AF-A0A5A9XBD9-F1
#
_entry.id   AF-A0A5A9XBD9-F1
#
_cell.length_a   1.000
_cell.length_b   1.000
_cell.length_c   1.000
_cell.angle_alpha   90.00
_cell.angle_beta   90.00
_cell.angle_gamma   90.00
#
_symmetry.space_group_name_H-M   'P 1'
#
loop_
_entity.id
_entity.type
_entity.pdbx_description
1 polymer ?
#
loop_
_entity_poly.entity_id
_entity_poly.type
_entity_poly.pdbx_seq_one_letter_code
_entity_poly.pdbx_strand_id
1 'polypeptide(L)'
;MNKAMIETLTFQLHLLEELRSLLERETHELGGMNLDAMAEVNRMKEELTERIEAHTEPLRQAISAAASAMGLGPDATLGDVAAKTVQKDIQRLYRELNVTARQVQERAAMNREIAERFVAAASTTLSLLTRVINQSSVYGASGGYQQRATGSVMINREA
;
A
#
# COMPACT_ATOMS: atom_id res chain seq x y z
N MET A 1 19.86 -18.73 42.14
CA MET A 1 19.33 -18.05 40.93
C MET A 1 20.50 -17.85 39.97
N ASN A 2 20.39 -18.28 38.72
CA ASN A 2 21.54 -18.38 37.81
C ASN A 2 22.00 -16.97 37.33
N LYS A 3 23.22 -16.56 37.66
CA LYS A 3 23.76 -15.22 37.34
C LYS A 3 23.67 -14.88 35.85
N ALA A 4 23.91 -15.85 34.98
CA ALA A 4 23.79 -15.70 33.52
C ALA A 4 22.35 -15.42 33.07
N MET A 5 21.35 -15.98 33.76
CA MET A 5 19.93 -15.72 33.47
C MET A 5 19.54 -14.30 33.86
N ILE A 6 20.02 -13.81 35.00
CA ILE A 6 19.80 -12.41 35.44
C ILE A 6 20.43 -11.45 34.42
N GLU A 7 21.68 -11.67 34.02
CA GLU A 7 22.36 -10.83 33.01
C GLU A 7 21.62 -10.83 31.66
N THR A 8 21.13 -12.00 31.21
CA THR A 8 20.37 -12.12 29.96
C THR A 8 19.03 -11.39 30.04
N LEU A 9 18.30 -11.50 31.17
CA LEU A 9 17.03 -10.81 31.37
C LEU A 9 17.21 -9.30 31.49
N THR A 10 18.25 -8.83 32.17
CA THR A 10 18.59 -7.40 32.24
C THR A 10 18.93 -6.84 30.86
N PHE A 11 19.68 -7.59 30.05
CA PHE A 11 19.99 -7.18 28.68
C PHE A 11 18.74 -7.15 27.78
N GLN A 12 17.87 -8.17 27.88
CA GLN A 12 16.60 -8.19 27.15
C GLN A 12 15.67 -7.04 27.55
N LEU A 13 15.59 -6.72 28.84
CA LEU A 13 14.81 -5.58 29.33
C LEU A 13 15.32 -4.27 28.72
N HIS A 14 16.64 -4.07 28.71
CA HIS A 14 17.25 -2.87 28.13
C HIS A 14 16.92 -2.72 26.63
N LEU A 15 17.04 -3.79 25.85
CA LEU A 15 16.69 -3.77 24.42
C LEU A 15 15.21 -3.47 24.17
N LEU A 16 14.31 -3.99 25.03
CA LEU A 16 12.88 -3.69 24.94
C LEU A 16 12.56 -2.25 25.32
N GLU A 17 13.30 -1.66 26.27
CA GLU A 17 13.17 -0.23 26.62
C GLU A 17 13.67 0.68 25.49
N GLU A 18 14.78 0.34 24.83
CA GLU A 18 15.26 1.04 23.64
C GLU A 18 14.24 0.97 22.50
N LEU A 19 13.71 -0.23 22.22
CA LEU A 19 12.68 -0.42 21.20
C LEU A 19 11.41 0.38 21.52
N ARG A 20 10.99 0.43 22.79
CA ARG A 20 9.85 1.25 23.22
C ARG A 20 10.10 2.74 22.92
N SER A 21 11.28 3.26 23.25
CA SER A 21 11.62 4.66 22.99
C SER A 21 11.61 4.98 21.48
N LEU A 22 12.09 4.06 20.65
CA LEU A 22 12.02 4.20 19.19
C LEU A 22 10.57 4.19 18.68
N LEU A 23 9.70 3.33 19.21
CA LEU A 23 8.28 3.29 18.86
C LEU A 23 7.50 4.52 19.34
N GLU A 24 7.82 5.05 20.52
CA GLU A 24 7.27 6.31 21.02
C GLU A 24 7.66 7.48 20.11
N ARG A 25 8.93 7.52 19.69
CA ARG A 25 9.40 8.51 18.71
C ARG A 25 8.71 8.31 17.35
N GLU A 26 8.61 7.09 16.85
CA GLU A 26 7.88 6.80 15.60
C GLU A 26 6.43 7.26 15.70
N THR A 27 5.74 6.98 16.80
CA THR A 27 4.36 7.44 17.05
C THR A 27 4.27 8.97 17.09
N HIS A 28 5.27 9.64 17.65
CA HIS A 28 5.33 11.10 17.68
C HIS A 28 5.55 11.68 16.27
N GLU A 29 6.49 11.14 15.50
CA GLU A 29 6.76 11.57 14.12
C GLU A 29 5.55 11.29 13.20
N LEU A 30 4.87 10.13 13.37
CA LEU A 30 3.61 9.81 12.69
C LEU A 30 2.47 10.74 13.12
N GLY A 31 2.40 11.13 14.39
CA GLY A 31 1.45 12.14 14.87
C GLY A 31 1.76 13.54 14.36
N GLY A 32 3.02 13.81 14.00
CA GLY A 32 3.46 15.01 13.29
C GLY A 32 3.16 14.97 11.79
N MET A 33 2.85 13.81 11.22
CA MET A 33 2.29 13.73 9.87
C MET A 33 0.87 14.31 9.91
N ASN A 34 0.56 15.20 8.97
CA ASN A 34 -0.77 15.76 8.85
C ASN A 34 -1.73 14.72 8.24
N LEU A 35 -2.21 13.79 9.08
CA LEU A 35 -3.11 12.72 8.69
C LEU A 35 -4.42 13.26 8.10
N ASP A 36 -4.91 14.40 8.60
CA ASP A 36 -6.09 15.06 8.05
C ASP A 36 -5.85 15.56 6.62
N ALA A 37 -4.70 16.18 6.35
CA ALA A 37 -4.32 16.57 5.00
C ALA A 37 -4.13 15.34 4.08
N MET A 38 -3.61 14.22 4.60
CA MET A 38 -3.50 12.98 3.82
C MET A 38 -4.88 12.40 3.49
N ALA A 39 -5.82 12.43 4.43
CA ALA A 39 -7.19 11.99 4.21
C ALA A 39 -7.90 12.84 3.15
N GLU A 40 -7.74 14.17 3.23
CA GLU A 40 -8.29 15.08 2.22
C GLU A 40 -7.66 14.86 0.84
N VAL A 41 -6.34 14.70 0.76
CA VAL A 41 -5.66 14.37 -0.50
C VAL A 41 -6.14 13.02 -1.06
N ASN A 42 -6.41 12.03 -0.21
CA ASN A 42 -6.99 10.75 -0.65
C ASN A 42 -8.38 10.94 -1.24
N ARG A 43 -9.24 11.71 -0.58
CA ARG A 43 -10.57 12.05 -1.08
C ARG A 43 -10.52 12.76 -2.43
N MET A 44 -9.64 13.75 -2.58
CA MET A 44 -9.44 14.45 -3.85
C MET A 44 -8.95 13.52 -4.96
N LYS A 45 -8.08 12.54 -4.65
CA LYS A 45 -7.64 11.53 -5.62
C LYS A 45 -8.78 10.61 -6.04
N GLU A 46 -9.63 10.19 -5.11
CA GLU A 46 -10.81 9.37 -5.39
C GLU A 46 -11.76 10.11 -6.34
N GLU A 47 -12.14 11.34 -6.01
CA GLU A 47 -13.00 12.17 -6.87
C GLU A 47 -12.39 12.37 -8.28
N LEU A 48 -11.09 12.64 -8.37
CA LEU A 48 -10.42 12.82 -9.66
C LEU A 48 -10.39 11.51 -10.46
N THR A 49 -10.20 10.37 -9.80
CA THR A 49 -10.19 9.05 -10.45
C THR A 49 -11.58 8.72 -10.99
N GLU A 50 -12.64 8.95 -10.22
CA GLU A 50 -14.03 8.77 -10.68
C GLU A 50 -14.34 9.64 -11.91
N ARG A 51 -13.87 10.89 -11.92
CA ARG A 51 -14.03 11.79 -13.07
C ARG A 51 -13.26 11.29 -14.30
N ILE A 52 -12.05 10.78 -14.13
CA ILE A 52 -11.26 10.19 -15.23
C ILE A 52 -11.97 8.94 -15.79
N GLU A 53 -12.49 8.08 -14.90
CA GLU A 53 -13.23 6.87 -15.29
C GLU A 53 -14.50 7.23 -16.07
N ALA A 54 -15.26 8.22 -15.62
CA ALA A 54 -16.45 8.71 -16.31
C ALA A 54 -16.16 9.19 -17.76
N HIS A 55 -14.95 9.66 -18.03
CA HIS A 55 -14.52 10.09 -19.37
C HIS A 55 -13.87 8.98 -20.22
N THR A 56 -13.63 7.79 -19.66
CA THR A 56 -12.94 6.71 -20.35
C THR A 56 -13.77 6.13 -21.50
N GLU A 57 -15.07 5.89 -21.26
CA GLU A 57 -15.97 5.34 -22.28
C GLU A 57 -16.25 6.32 -23.43
N PRO A 58 -16.58 7.61 -23.17
CA PRO A 58 -16.68 8.61 -24.23
C PRO A 58 -15.39 8.75 -25.07
N LEU A 59 -14.23 8.69 -24.43
CA LEU A 59 -12.94 8.74 -25.13
C LEU A 59 -12.74 7.51 -26.03
N ARG A 60 -13.08 6.31 -25.55
CA ARG A 60 -13.02 5.07 -26.34
C ARG A 60 -13.91 5.14 -27.57
N GLN A 61 -15.13 5.64 -27.43
CA GLN A 61 -16.07 5.83 -28.54
C GLN A 61 -15.54 6.83 -29.56
N ALA A 62 -14.97 7.94 -29.11
CA ALA A 62 -14.35 8.94 -29.99
C ALA A 62 -13.15 8.37 -30.76
N ILE A 63 -12.30 7.57 -30.10
CA ILE A 63 -11.18 6.86 -30.74
C ILE A 63 -11.69 5.91 -31.81
N SER A 64 -12.70 5.09 -31.50
CA SER A 64 -13.28 4.12 -32.44
C SER A 64 -13.89 4.79 -33.67
N ALA A 65 -14.61 5.90 -33.47
CA ALA A 65 -15.19 6.68 -34.56
C ALA A 65 -14.10 7.31 -35.44
N ALA A 66 -13.07 7.90 -34.83
CA ALA A 66 -11.93 8.47 -35.55
C ALA A 66 -11.15 7.40 -36.33
N ALA A 67 -10.88 6.24 -35.71
CA ALA A 67 -10.23 5.10 -36.34
C ALA A 67 -11.01 4.63 -37.57
N SER A 68 -12.32 4.45 -37.42
CA SER A 68 -13.22 4.03 -38.51
C SER A 68 -13.21 5.03 -39.67
N ALA A 69 -13.31 6.34 -39.38
CA ALA A 69 -13.24 7.39 -40.40
C ALA A 69 -11.90 7.41 -41.17
N MET A 70 -10.84 6.90 -40.55
CA MET A 70 -9.51 6.80 -41.15
C MET A 70 -9.23 5.43 -41.77
N GLY A 71 -10.21 4.53 -41.81
CA GLY A 71 -10.05 3.16 -42.31
C GLY A 71 -9.06 2.32 -41.51
N LEU A 72 -8.95 2.59 -40.20
CA LEU A 72 -8.22 1.73 -39.27
C LEU A 72 -9.13 0.60 -38.76
N GLY A 73 -8.53 -0.50 -38.32
CA GLY A 73 -9.26 -1.66 -37.79
C GLY A 73 -9.98 -1.37 -36.46
N PRO A 74 -10.89 -2.25 -36.03
CA PRO A 74 -11.67 -2.08 -34.80
C PRO A 74 -10.80 -2.09 -33.53
N ASP A 75 -9.61 -2.70 -33.58
CA ASP A 75 -8.65 -2.74 -32.48
C ASP A 75 -7.66 -1.57 -32.49
N ALA A 76 -7.88 -0.56 -33.33
CA ALA A 76 -6.99 0.58 -33.45
C ALA A 76 -6.97 1.41 -32.16
N THR A 77 -5.76 1.73 -31.73
CA THR A 77 -5.50 2.48 -30.51
C THR A 77 -5.49 3.99 -30.77
N LEU A 78 -5.52 4.78 -29.70
CA LEU A 78 -5.28 6.23 -29.79
C LEU A 78 -3.93 6.56 -30.43
N GLY A 79 -2.92 5.70 -30.24
CA GLY A 79 -1.61 5.85 -30.88
C GLY A 79 -1.68 5.71 -32.40
N ASP A 80 -2.46 4.75 -32.89
CA ASP A 80 -2.66 4.53 -34.33
C ASP A 80 -3.40 5.71 -34.97
N VAL A 81 -4.42 6.23 -34.28
CA VAL A 81 -5.15 7.45 -34.70
C VAL A 81 -4.22 8.67 -34.72
N ALA A 82 -3.42 8.86 -33.67
CA ALA A 82 -2.46 9.97 -33.59
C ALA A 82 -1.37 9.88 -34.67
N ALA A 83 -0.90 8.68 -35.00
CA ALA A 83 0.10 8.46 -36.04
C ALA A 83 -0.43 8.77 -37.45
N LYS A 84 -1.70 8.45 -37.71
CA LYS A 84 -2.32 8.60 -39.04
C LYS A 84 -2.94 9.99 -39.28
N THR A 85 -3.21 10.76 -38.22
CA THR A 85 -3.92 12.04 -38.35
C THR A 85 -3.00 13.15 -38.81
N VAL A 86 -3.52 14.04 -39.64
CA VAL A 86 -2.86 15.30 -40.04
C VAL A 86 -3.08 16.42 -39.03
N GLN A 87 -3.98 16.22 -38.05
CA GLN A 87 -4.25 17.19 -37.00
C GLN A 87 -3.14 17.19 -35.95
N LYS A 88 -2.30 18.22 -36.00
CA LYS A 88 -1.13 18.39 -35.10
C LYS A 88 -1.53 18.44 -33.62
N ASP A 89 -2.72 18.94 -33.29
CA ASP A 89 -3.19 19.01 -31.90
C ASP A 89 -3.41 17.63 -31.29
N ILE A 90 -3.97 16.67 -32.05
CA ILE A 90 -4.15 15.29 -31.57
C ILE A 90 -2.80 14.64 -31.28
N GLN A 91 -1.81 14.83 -32.15
CA GLN A 91 -0.45 14.33 -31.93
C GLN A 91 0.22 14.95 -30.70
N ARG A 92 0.04 16.26 -30.50
CA ARG A 92 0.55 16.97 -29.33
C ARG A 92 -0.11 16.44 -28.04
N LEU A 93 -1.43 16.40 -28.01
CA LEU A 93 -2.21 15.93 -26.86
C LEU A 93 -1.90 14.46 -26.51
N TYR A 94 -1.75 13.58 -27.50
CA TYR A 94 -1.34 12.19 -27.28
C TYR A 94 0.03 12.09 -26.57
N ARG A 95 1.01 12.90 -27.01
CA ARG A 95 2.33 12.92 -26.36
C ARG A 95 2.24 13.46 -24.92
N GLU A 96 1.55 14.58 -24.73
CA GLU A 96 1.37 15.19 -23.40
C GLU A 96 0.64 14.26 -22.44
N LEU A 97 -0.40 13.56 -22.92
CA LEU A 97 -1.16 12.57 -22.13
C LEU A 97 -0.26 11.41 -21.71
N ASN A 98 0.56 10.86 -22.60
CA ASN A 98 1.48 9.77 -22.25
C ASN A 98 2.55 10.21 -21.24
N VAL A 99 3.12 11.41 -21.41
CA VAL A 99 4.10 11.95 -20.45
C VAL A 99 3.46 12.12 -19.08
N THR A 100 2.29 12.73 -19.03
CA THR A 100 1.55 12.97 -17.79
C THR A 100 1.15 11.67 -17.12
N ALA A 101 0.62 10.70 -17.88
CA ALA A 101 0.24 9.39 -17.35
C ALA A 101 1.43 8.64 -16.75
N ARG A 102 2.60 8.67 -17.42
CA ARG A 102 3.83 8.08 -16.88
C ARG A 102 4.26 8.76 -15.57
N GLN A 103 4.23 10.09 -15.52
CA GLN A 103 4.57 10.82 -14.29
C GLN A 103 3.63 10.47 -13.14
N VAL A 104 2.32 10.37 -13.41
CA VAL A 104 1.33 9.93 -12.40
C VAL A 104 1.63 8.51 -11.92
N GLN A 105 1.96 7.58 -12.82
CA GLN A 105 2.33 6.20 -12.48
C GLN A 105 3.59 6.14 -11.60
N GLU A 106 4.64 6.89 -11.95
CA GLU A 106 5.88 6.94 -11.17
C GLU A 106 5.63 7.46 -9.75
N ARG A 107 4.82 8.52 -9.61
CA ARG A 107 4.46 9.07 -8.29
C ARG A 107 3.57 8.12 -7.49
N ALA A 108 2.61 7.46 -8.12
CA ALA A 108 1.77 6.47 -7.47
C ALA A 108 2.59 5.26 -6.99
N ALA A 109 3.55 4.78 -7.79
CA ALA A 109 4.44 3.69 -7.42
C ALA A 109 5.32 4.05 -6.21
N MET A 110 5.89 5.26 -6.20
CA MET A 110 6.69 5.75 -5.07
C MET A 110 5.84 5.86 -3.79
N ASN A 111 4.64 6.42 -3.88
CA ASN A 111 3.73 6.53 -2.73
C ASN A 111 3.37 5.15 -2.17
N ARG A 112 3.14 4.17 -3.05
CA ARG A 112 2.87 2.79 -2.67
C ARG A 112 4.07 2.15 -1.98
N GLU A 113 5.27 2.29 -2.53
CA GLU A 113 6.50 1.74 -1.94
C GLU A 113 6.75 2.29 -0.54
N ILE A 114 6.55 3.60 -0.34
CA ILE A 114 6.65 4.24 0.98
C ILE A 114 5.66 3.59 1.95
N ALA A 115 4.39 3.47 1.57
CA ALA A 115 3.36 2.86 2.41
C ALA A 115 3.67 1.38 2.74
N GLU A 116 4.11 0.59 1.76
CA GLU A 116 4.46 -0.82 1.96
C GLU A 116 5.63 -1.00 2.93
N ARG A 117 6.67 -0.16 2.83
CA ARG A 117 7.81 -0.18 3.75
C ARG A 117 7.40 0.12 5.19
N PHE A 118 6.52 1.10 5.40
CA PHE A 118 5.97 1.40 6.73
C PHE A 118 5.17 0.22 7.28
N VAL A 119 4.26 -0.35 6.50
CA VAL A 119 3.46 -1.52 6.92
C VAL A 119 4.35 -2.72 7.26
N ALA A 120 5.39 -2.97 6.48
CA ALA A 120 6.33 -4.08 6.71
C ALA A 120 7.12 -3.90 8.01
N ALA A 121 7.62 -2.70 8.29
CA ALA A 121 8.36 -2.38 9.52
C ALA A 121 7.48 -2.54 10.77
N ALA A 122 6.27 -1.98 10.75
CA ALA A 122 5.30 -2.13 11.84
C ALA A 122 4.91 -3.60 12.08
N SER A 123 4.65 -4.35 11.01
CA SER A 123 4.25 -5.76 11.09
C SER A 123 5.37 -6.66 11.63
N THR A 124 6.63 -6.37 11.25
CA THR A 124 7.81 -7.10 11.74
C THR A 124 7.98 -6.89 13.24
N THR A 125 7.86 -5.63 13.69
CA THR A 125 7.97 -5.27 15.11
C THR A 125 6.87 -5.93 15.93
N LEU A 126 5.61 -5.90 15.46
CA LEU A 126 4.49 -6.55 16.13
C LEU A 126 4.65 -8.08 16.21
N SER A 127 5.14 -8.70 15.13
CA SER A 127 5.39 -10.15 15.08
C SER A 127 6.50 -10.56 16.06
N LEU A 128 7.55 -9.75 16.17
CA LEU A 128 8.63 -9.96 17.13
C LEU A 128 8.11 -9.86 18.57
N LEU A 129 7.38 -8.79 18.90
CA LEU A 129 6.81 -8.59 20.24
C LEU A 129 5.85 -9.71 20.63
N THR A 130 4.97 -10.12 19.70
CA THR A 130 4.07 -11.26 19.90
C THR A 130 4.85 -12.55 20.21
N ARG A 131 5.98 -12.79 19.52
CA ARG A 131 6.83 -13.96 19.78
C ARG A 131 7.50 -13.90 21.15
N VAL A 132 8.07 -12.75 21.54
CA VAL A 132 8.73 -12.55 22.83
C VAL A 132 7.75 -12.75 23.99
N ILE A 133 6.56 -12.18 23.89
CA ILE A 133 5.51 -12.32 24.92
C ILE A 133 5.07 -13.80 25.03
N ASN A 134 4.84 -14.48 23.91
CA ASN A 134 4.39 -15.88 23.92
C ASN A 134 5.49 -16.90 24.25
N GLN A 135 6.78 -16.54 24.14
CA GLN A 135 7.90 -17.35 24.64
C GLN A 135 7.99 -17.34 26.17
N SER A 136 7.49 -16.30 26.85
CA SER A 136 7.44 -16.25 28.31
C SER A 136 6.50 -17.29 28.94
N SER A 137 5.65 -17.93 28.14
CA SER A 137 4.65 -18.93 28.54
C SER A 137 5.18 -20.36 28.72
N VAL A 138 6.49 -20.62 28.59
CA VAL A 138 7.03 -21.98 28.65
C VAL A 138 8.00 -22.15 29.82
N TYR A 139 7.44 -22.35 31.02
CA TYR A 139 7.98 -23.25 32.05
C TYR A 139 6.83 -23.78 32.91
N GLY A 140 5.97 -24.60 32.31
CA GLY A 140 5.17 -25.55 33.08
C GLY A 140 6.08 -26.64 33.62
N ALA A 141 6.52 -26.51 34.88
CA ALA A 141 7.22 -27.55 35.62
C ALA A 141 6.27 -28.70 36.00
N SER A 142 5.73 -29.39 34.99
CA SER A 142 5.08 -30.70 35.09
C SER A 142 4.74 -31.14 33.66
N GLY A 143 5.51 -32.10 33.15
CA GLY A 143 5.42 -32.56 31.77
C GLY A 143 4.01 -32.96 31.36
N GLY A 144 3.44 -32.19 30.43
CA GLY A 144 2.19 -32.52 29.75
C GLY A 144 2.14 -31.75 28.43
N TYR A 145 2.39 -32.45 27.32
CA TYR A 145 2.05 -31.94 26.00
C TYR A 145 0.52 -31.80 25.93
N GLN A 146 -0.01 -30.58 26.00
CA GLN A 146 -1.36 -30.34 25.51
C GLN A 146 -1.27 -30.07 24.00
N GLN A 147 -1.77 -31.05 23.25
CA GLN A 147 -2.02 -30.95 21.82
C GLN A 147 -2.87 -29.73 21.50
N ARG A 148 -2.52 -29.07 20.39
CA ARG A 148 -3.28 -28.01 19.74
C ARG A 148 -4.77 -28.37 19.59
N ALA A 149 -5.64 -27.39 19.80
CA ALA A 149 -6.88 -27.27 19.06
C ALA A 149 -6.80 -26.02 18.18
N THR A 150 -6.30 -26.19 16.96
CA THR A 150 -6.74 -25.40 15.82
C THR A 150 -8.25 -25.62 15.65
N GLY A 151 -9.06 -24.56 15.68
CA GLY A 151 -10.50 -24.68 15.45
C GLY A 151 -11.23 -23.33 15.39
N SER A 152 -11.51 -22.89 14.16
CA SER A 152 -12.51 -21.90 13.73
C SER A 152 -12.44 -20.45 14.23
N VAL A 153 -11.94 -19.59 13.33
CA VAL A 153 -12.46 -18.24 13.14
C VAL A 153 -13.94 -18.35 12.73
N MET A 154 -14.87 -17.86 13.55
CA MET A 154 -16.21 -17.50 13.11
C MET A 154 -16.27 -15.99 12.91
N ILE A 155 -16.31 -15.58 11.64
CA ILE A 155 -16.74 -14.25 11.22
C ILE A 155 -18.25 -14.23 11.44
N ASN A 156 -18.73 -13.53 12.48
CA ASN A 156 -20.14 -13.15 12.52
C ASN A 156 -20.33 -11.96 11.57
N ARG A 157 -20.89 -12.28 10.40
CA ARG A 157 -21.61 -11.34 9.54
C ARG A 157 -23.09 -11.47 9.93
N GLU A 158 -23.62 -10.43 10.55
CA GLU A 158 -25.05 -10.15 10.64
C GLU A 158 -25.17 -8.62 10.56
N ALA A 159 -26.11 -7.99 9.86
CA ALA A 159 -27.02 -8.36 8.78
C ALA A 159 -27.44 -7.01 8.15
#